data_AF-A0A1E1WV45-F1
#
_entry.id   AF-A0A1E1WV45-F1
#
_cell.length_a   1.000
_cell.length_b   1.000
_cell.length_c   1.000
_cell.angle_alpha   90.00
_cell.angle_beta   90.00
_cell.angle_gamma   90.00
#
_symmetry.space_group_name_H-M   'P 1'
#
loop_
_entity.id
_entity.type
_entity.pdbx_description
1 polymer ?
#
loop_
_entity_poly.entity_id
_entity_poly.type
_entity_poly.pdbx_seq_one_letter_code
_entity_poly.pdbx_strand_id
1 'polypeptide(L)'
;MPSLVFDNCCCCIELRTGCLIIGYLNLVGDIILTILAILGLVAGGVVAANGEDQSDKDGGVMIMVISVIFLLILLFFLAFTIVLLVGLHKNKRGHVKAYLIVSVICLVLSIIMFLASFAGTVTASDIVSKLISFALSIYFILVIRSYYYKMDDNKRPAIYNAA
;
A
#
# COMPACT_ATOMS: atom_id res chain seq x y z
N MET A 1 7.52 -13.43 20.49
CA MET A 1 8.64 -13.76 19.59
C MET A 1 9.09 -12.46 18.89
N PRO A 2 10.09 -11.73 19.43
CA PRO A 2 10.60 -10.50 18.84
C PRO A 2 11.96 -10.79 18.19
N SER A 3 12.03 -10.91 16.87
CA SER A 3 13.31 -11.19 16.19
C SER A 3 13.52 -10.42 14.88
N LEU A 4 12.66 -9.45 14.55
CA LEU A 4 12.95 -8.47 13.50
C LEU A 4 12.62 -7.06 14.01
N VAL A 5 13.38 -6.61 15.00
CA VAL A 5 13.51 -5.18 15.30
C VAL A 5 14.73 -4.71 14.51
N PHE A 6 14.51 -4.02 13.40
CA PHE A 6 15.59 -3.30 12.74
C PHE A 6 15.91 -2.10 13.63
N ASP A 7 17.08 -2.09 14.26
CA ASP A 7 17.55 -0.93 15.02
C ASP A 7 18.02 0.21 14.11
N ASN A 8 18.47 -0.12 12.90
CA ASN A 8 18.94 0.81 11.88
C ASN A 8 18.52 0.36 10.49
N CYS A 9 17.81 1.22 9.75
CA CYS A 9 17.70 1.04 8.30
C CYS A 9 19.00 1.58 7.70
N CYS A 10 19.88 0.71 7.18
CA CYS A 10 21.18 1.10 6.61
C CYS A 10 22.03 2.00 7.54
N CYS A 11 22.62 1.43 8.60
CA CYS A 11 23.69 1.95 9.48
C CYS A 11 23.57 3.34 10.14
N CYS A 12 22.74 4.30 9.68
CA CYS A 12 22.72 5.68 10.19
C CYS A 12 21.34 6.38 10.13
N ILE A 13 20.29 5.74 9.57
CA ILE A 13 19.00 6.41 9.39
C ILE A 13 18.04 6.00 10.53
N GLU A 14 17.58 6.99 11.30
CA GLU A 14 16.54 6.79 12.29
C GLU A 14 15.32 6.10 11.65
N LEU A 15 14.80 5.06 12.30
CA LEU A 15 13.61 4.33 11.86
C LEU A 15 12.42 5.24 11.54
N ARG A 16 12.32 6.36 12.25
CA ARG A 16 11.32 7.39 12.03
C ARG A 16 11.41 7.96 10.61
N THR A 17 12.61 8.31 10.16
CA THR A 17 12.87 8.85 8.82
C THR A 17 12.60 7.80 7.75
N GLY A 18 13.00 6.55 7.98
CA GLY A 18 12.69 5.44 7.06
C GLY A 18 11.19 5.22 6.86
N CYS A 19 10.42 5.19 7.95
CA CYS A 19 8.96 5.07 7.87
C CYS A 19 8.30 6.27 7.17
N LEU A 20 8.80 7.48 7.41
CA LEU A 20 8.32 8.68 6.73
C LEU A 20 8.59 8.61 5.23
N ILE A 21 9.81 8.27 4.81
CA ILE A 21 10.17 8.12 3.40
C ILE A 21 9.25 7.11 2.72
N ILE A 22 9.03 5.95 3.35
CA ILE A 22 8.12 4.91 2.84
C ILE A 22 6.69 5.45 2.69
N GLY A 23 6.18 6.15 3.71
CA GLY A 23 4.85 6.76 3.65
C GLY A 23 4.71 7.78 2.51
N TYR A 24 5.74 8.60 2.29
CA TYR A 24 5.77 9.54 1.17
C TYR A 24 5.88 8.84 -0.19
N LEU A 25 6.66 7.75 -0.30
CA LEU A 25 6.73 6.96 -1.54
C LEU A 25 5.37 6.34 -1.88
N ASN A 26 4.65 5.78 -0.90
CA ASN A 26 3.29 5.30 -1.10
C ASN A 26 2.35 6.43 -1.53
N LEU A 27 2.45 7.60 -0.90
CA LEU A 27 1.61 8.74 -1.26
C LEU A 27 1.88 9.23 -2.68
N VAL A 28 3.14 9.28 -3.11
CA VAL A 28 3.52 9.58 -4.50
C VAL A 28 3.00 8.51 -5.45
N GLY A 29 3.10 7.23 -5.07
CA GLY A 29 2.53 6.12 -5.83
C GLY A 29 1.01 6.24 -6.02
N ASP A 30 0.28 6.53 -4.94
CA ASP A 30 -1.17 6.75 -4.95
C ASP A 30 -1.54 7.92 -5.87
N ILE A 31 -0.78 9.02 -5.84
CA ILE A 31 -0.99 10.17 -6.74
C ILE A 31 -0.76 9.78 -8.21
N ILE A 32 0.33 9.09 -8.52
CA ILE A 32 0.63 8.64 -9.89
C ILE A 32 -0.47 7.70 -10.39
N LEU A 33 -0.88 6.73 -9.56
CA LEU A 33 -1.97 5.81 -9.87
C LEU A 33 -3.29 6.54 -10.08
N THR A 34 -3.57 7.57 -9.29
CA THR A 34 -4.77 8.41 -9.46
C THR A 34 -4.75 9.15 -10.79
N ILE A 35 -3.60 9.71 -11.19
CA ILE A 35 -3.45 10.37 -12.50
C ILE A 35 -3.68 9.36 -13.63
N LEU A 36 -3.07 8.16 -13.54
CA LEU A 36 -3.27 7.10 -14.52
C LEU A 36 -4.73 6.64 -14.60
N ALA A 37 -5.42 6.54 -13.46
CA ALA A 37 -6.84 6.19 -13.42
C ALA A 37 -7.73 7.26 -14.08
N ILE A 38 -7.41 8.55 -13.89
CA ILE A 38 -8.11 9.65 -14.57
C ILE A 38 -7.86 9.59 -16.08
N LEU A 39 -6.62 9.32 -16.52
CA LEU A 39 -6.32 9.13 -17.94
C LEU A 39 -7.10 7.94 -18.53
N GLY A 40 -7.19 6.83 -17.80
CA GLY A 40 -8.02 5.68 -18.17
C GLY A 40 -9.50 6.02 -18.28
N LEU A 41 -10.02 6.85 -17.38
CA LEU A 41 -11.40 7.34 -17.42
C LEU A 41 -11.66 8.21 -18.65
N VAL A 42 -10.76 9.14 -18.97
CA VAL A 42 -10.86 9.99 -20.16
C VAL A 42 -10.77 9.15 -21.43
N ALA A 43 -9.82 8.22 -21.50
CA ALA A 43 -9.68 7.31 -22.63
C ALA A 43 -10.94 6.47 -22.84
N GLY A 44 -11.49 5.89 -21.77
CA GLY A 44 -12.76 5.15 -21.81
C GLY A 44 -13.94 6.00 -22.28
N GLY A 45 -14.02 7.26 -21.83
CA GLY A 45 -15.04 8.21 -22.27
C GLY A 45 -14.93 8.59 -23.74
N VAL A 46 -13.72 8.76 -24.26
CA VAL A 46 -13.48 9.04 -25.69
C VAL A 46 -13.92 7.86 -26.56
N VAL A 47 -13.59 6.63 -26.16
CA VAL A 47 -14.01 5.41 -26.86
C VAL A 47 -15.53 5.24 -26.79
N ALA A 48 -16.16 5.51 -25.65
CA ALA A 48 -17.61 5.46 -25.51
C ALA A 48 -18.35 6.48 -26.39
N ALA A 49 -17.77 7.67 -26.59
CA ALA A 49 -18.38 8.74 -27.37
C ALA A 49 -18.14 8.61 -28.88
N ASN A 50 -16.94 8.16 -29.29
CA ASN A 50 -16.52 8.14 -30.69
C ASN A 50 -16.47 6.73 -31.31
N GLY A 51 -16.81 5.67 -30.57
CA GLY A 51 -16.85 4.32 -31.11
C GLY A 51 -17.79 4.24 -32.32
N GLU A 52 -17.28 3.70 -33.43
CA GLU A 52 -18.08 3.52 -34.66
C GLU A 52 -19.04 2.33 -34.50
N ASP A 53 -18.61 1.28 -33.78
CA ASP A 53 -19.40 0.09 -33.50
C ASP A 53 -20.07 0.11 -32.10
N GLN A 54 -21.23 -0.54 -32.00
CA GLN A 54 -21.95 -0.69 -30.72
C GLN A 54 -21.11 -1.44 -29.66
N SER A 55 -20.24 -2.36 -30.10
CA SER A 55 -19.32 -3.09 -29.24
C SER A 55 -18.24 -2.19 -28.62
N ASP A 56 -17.74 -1.21 -29.36
CA ASP A 56 -16.73 -0.26 -28.86
C ASP A 56 -17.33 0.70 -27.86
N LYS A 57 -18.59 1.12 -28.08
CA LYS A 57 -19.33 1.94 -27.12
C LYS A 57 -19.55 1.21 -25.81
N ASP A 58 -19.99 -0.05 -25.86
CA ASP A 58 -20.21 -0.87 -24.66
C ASP A 58 -18.90 -1.14 -23.90
N GLY A 59 -17.81 -1.42 -24.63
CA GLY A 59 -16.47 -1.56 -24.07
C GLY A 59 -15.97 -0.28 -23.38
N GLY A 60 -16.18 0.89 -24.00
CA GLY A 60 -15.83 2.18 -23.42
C GLY A 60 -16.60 2.48 -22.12
N VAL A 61 -17.90 2.15 -22.08
CA VAL A 61 -18.72 2.29 -20.87
C VAL A 61 -18.23 1.38 -19.76
N MET A 62 -17.89 0.11 -20.06
CA MET A 62 -17.33 -0.82 -19.07
C MET A 62 -16.01 -0.32 -18.48
N ILE A 63 -15.10 0.19 -19.33
CA ILE A 63 -13.83 0.77 -18.88
C ILE A 63 -14.08 1.98 -17.98
N MET A 64 -15.07 2.82 -18.31
CA MET A 64 -15.43 3.98 -17.51
C MET A 64 -15.93 3.55 -16.11
N VAL A 65 -16.84 2.57 -16.04
CA VAL A 65 -17.38 2.05 -14.78
C VAL A 65 -16.26 1.48 -13.90
N ILE A 66 -15.38 0.66 -14.47
CA ILE A 66 -14.23 0.08 -13.76
C ILE A 66 -13.31 1.19 -13.24
N SER A 67 -13.02 2.20 -14.05
CA SER A 67 -12.15 3.32 -13.68
C SER A 67 -12.73 4.15 -12.53
N VAL A 68 -14.06 4.38 -12.51
CA VAL A 68 -14.73 5.08 -11.40
C VAL A 68 -14.64 4.28 -10.10
N ILE A 69 -14.91 2.98 -10.14
CA ILE A 69 -14.80 2.10 -8.97
C ILE A 69 -13.35 2.10 -8.45
N PHE A 70 -12.37 2.01 -9.35
CA PHE A 70 -10.95 2.04 -9.01
C PHE A 70 -10.54 3.37 -8.37
N LEU A 71 -11.04 4.51 -8.85
CA LEU A 71 -10.82 5.83 -8.24
C LEU A 71 -11.36 5.92 -6.81
N LEU A 72 -12.55 5.35 -6.54
CA LEU A 72 -13.11 5.33 -5.18
C LEU A 72 -12.24 4.50 -4.22
N ILE A 73 -11.73 3.36 -4.70
CA ILE A 73 -10.80 2.51 -3.93
C ILE A 73 -9.49 3.27 -3.68
N LEU A 74 -8.94 3.94 -4.69
CA LEU A 74 -7.72 4.75 -4.54
C LEU A 74 -7.89 5.89 -3.53
N LEU A 75 -9.03 6.59 -3.54
CA LEU A 75 -9.33 7.62 -2.55
C LEU A 75 -9.33 7.05 -1.13
N PHE A 76 -9.90 5.85 -0.96
CA PHE A 76 -9.87 5.16 0.32
C PHE A 76 -8.44 4.80 0.74
N PHE A 77 -7.63 4.24 -0.15
CA PHE A 77 -6.22 3.94 0.11
C PHE A 77 -5.41 5.19 0.47
N LEU A 78 -5.61 6.28 -0.26
CA LEU A 78 -4.95 7.56 -0.01
C LEU A 78 -5.30 8.11 1.38
N ALA A 79 -6.57 8.02 1.79
CA ALA A 79 -6.97 8.38 3.16
C ALA A 79 -6.25 7.52 4.21
N PHE A 80 -6.11 6.22 3.97
CA PHE A 80 -5.34 5.32 4.85
C PHE A 80 -3.85 5.69 4.91
N THR A 81 -3.23 6.01 3.77
CA THR A 81 -1.84 6.47 3.69
C THR A 81 -1.64 7.77 4.48
N ILE A 82 -2.57 8.72 4.38
CA ILE A 82 -2.54 9.97 5.17
C ILE A 82 -2.69 9.68 6.67
N VAL A 83 -3.61 8.80 7.07
CA VAL A 83 -3.78 8.43 8.49
C VAL A 83 -2.52 7.80 9.05
N LEU A 84 -1.84 6.94 8.27
CA LEU A 84 -0.53 6.41 8.64
C LEU A 84 0.50 7.55 8.78
N LEU A 85 0.61 8.43 7.79
CA LEU A 85 1.58 9.52 7.80
C LEU A 85 1.38 10.47 8.99
N VAL A 86 0.12 10.81 9.30
CA VAL A 86 -0.25 11.58 10.49
C VAL A 86 0.03 10.82 11.77
N GLY A 87 -0.24 9.51 11.81
CA GLY A 87 0.09 8.62 12.94
C GLY A 87 1.59 8.59 13.25
N LEU A 88 2.41 8.57 12.21
CA LEU A 88 3.87 8.68 12.25
C LEU A 88 4.33 10.05 12.74
N HIS A 89 3.79 11.15 12.20
CA HIS A 89 4.15 12.50 12.61
C HIS A 89 3.75 12.81 14.06
N LYS A 90 2.53 12.43 14.47
CA LYS A 90 1.99 12.71 15.82
C LYS A 90 2.45 11.70 16.88
N ASN A 91 3.28 10.72 16.52
CA ASN A 91 3.79 9.69 17.41
C ASN A 91 2.63 8.95 18.17
N LYS A 92 1.44 8.84 17.54
CA LYS A 92 0.24 8.24 18.15
C LYS A 92 0.10 6.79 17.74
N ARG A 93 0.47 5.89 18.66
CA ARG A 93 0.49 4.43 18.47
C ARG A 93 -0.83 3.81 18.00
N GLY A 94 -1.97 4.37 18.39
CA GLY A 94 -3.29 3.82 18.08
C GLY A 94 -3.55 3.75 16.57
N HIS A 95 -3.28 4.84 15.85
CA HIS A 95 -3.51 4.91 14.40
C HIS A 95 -2.53 4.03 13.62
N VAL A 96 -1.27 3.97 14.06
CA VAL A 96 -0.24 3.12 13.44
C VAL A 96 -0.58 1.63 13.61
N LYS A 97 -1.09 1.21 14.79
CA LYS A 97 -1.50 -0.18 15.03
C LYS A 97 -2.69 -0.59 14.17
N ALA A 98 -3.71 0.26 14.08
CA ALA A 98 -4.89 -0.02 13.26
C ALA A 98 -4.51 -0.18 11.78
N TYR A 99 -3.66 0.71 11.26
CA TYR A 99 -3.14 0.61 9.90
C TYR A 99 -2.33 -0.69 9.68
N LEU A 100 -1.47 -1.07 10.63
CA LEU A 100 -0.69 -2.30 10.54
C LEU A 100 -1.57 -3.55 10.44
N ILE A 101 -2.61 -3.63 11.27
CA ILE A 101 -3.54 -4.77 11.26
C ILE A 101 -4.25 -4.85 9.90
N VAL A 102 -4.78 -3.72 9.41
CA VAL A 102 -5.44 -3.67 8.10
C VAL A 102 -4.47 -4.06 6.98
N SER A 103 -3.24 -3.54 7.00
CA SER A 103 -2.23 -3.84 5.98
C SER A 103 -1.84 -5.32 5.96
N VAL A 104 -1.71 -5.97 7.11
CA VAL A 104 -1.44 -7.41 7.20
C VAL A 104 -2.60 -8.22 6.63
N ILE A 105 -3.85 -7.84 6.95
CA ILE A 105 -5.04 -8.51 6.41
C ILE A 105 -5.09 -8.37 4.88
N CYS A 106 -4.88 -7.15 4.35
CA CYS A 106 -4.83 -6.91 2.91
C CYS A 106 -3.73 -7.71 2.22
N LEU A 107 -2.56 -7.85 2.85
CA LEU A 107 -1.45 -8.65 2.32
C LEU A 107 -1.84 -10.13 2.23
N VAL A 108 -2.46 -10.69 3.28
CA VAL A 108 -2.93 -12.09 3.28
C VAL A 108 -3.99 -12.31 2.20
N LEU A 109 -4.96 -11.41 2.07
CA LEU A 109 -5.98 -11.49 1.02
C LEU A 109 -5.36 -11.45 -0.38
N SER A 110 -4.35 -10.60 -0.57
CA SER A 110 -3.64 -10.48 -1.85
C SER A 110 -2.88 -11.76 -2.21
N ILE A 111 -2.28 -12.45 -1.23
CA ILE A 111 -1.64 -13.75 -1.43
C ILE A 111 -2.68 -14.81 -1.84
N ILE A 112 -3.84 -14.85 -1.18
CA ILE A 112 -4.91 -15.80 -1.51
C ILE A 112 -5.44 -15.57 -2.93
N MET A 113 -5.69 -14.31 -3.31
CA MET A 113 -6.11 -13.98 -4.68
C MET A 113 -5.06 -14.34 -5.72
N PHE A 114 -3.77 -14.15 -5.40
CA PHE A 114 -2.67 -14.55 -6.27
C PHE A 114 -2.64 -16.08 -6.47
N LEU A 115 -2.82 -16.85 -5.39
CA LEU A 115 -2.93 -18.31 -5.48
C LEU A 115 -4.16 -18.75 -6.28
N ALA A 116 -5.29 -18.06 -6.16
CA ALA A 116 -6.47 -18.33 -6.99
C ALA A 116 -6.25 -18.01 -8.47
N SER A 117 -5.40 -17.01 -8.75
CA SER A 117 -5.08 -16.59 -10.13
C SER A 117 -4.18 -17.58 -10.88
N PHE A 118 -3.57 -18.56 -10.20
CA PHE A 118 -2.85 -19.67 -10.85
C PHE A 118 -3.76 -20.54 -11.74
N ALA A 119 -5.09 -20.48 -11.56
CA ALA A 119 -6.04 -21.15 -12.43
C ALA A 119 -6.22 -20.46 -13.80
N GLY A 120 -5.74 -19.21 -13.96
CA GLY A 120 -5.80 -18.44 -15.19
C GLY A 120 -4.50 -18.45 -15.99
N THR A 121 -4.48 -17.74 -17.12
CA THR A 121 -3.26 -17.52 -17.91
C THR A 121 -2.37 -16.49 -17.21
N VAL A 122 -1.43 -16.96 -16.40
CA VAL A 122 -0.40 -16.12 -15.76
C VAL A 122 0.85 -16.06 -16.65
N THR A 123 1.26 -14.85 -17.04
CA THR A 123 2.55 -14.69 -17.71
C THR A 123 3.69 -14.66 -16.68
N ALA A 124 4.90 -15.04 -17.10
CA ALA A 124 6.08 -14.99 -16.24
C ALA A 124 6.35 -13.56 -15.69
N SER A 125 5.98 -12.53 -16.46
CA SER A 125 6.14 -11.13 -16.05
C SER A 125 5.20 -10.73 -14.91
N ASP A 126 3.98 -11.28 -14.89
CA ASP A 126 3.02 -11.05 -13.81
C ASP A 126 3.51 -11.68 -12.51
N ILE A 127 4.09 -12.88 -12.59
CA ILE A 127 4.61 -13.58 -11.41
C ILE A 127 5.74 -12.78 -10.75
N VAL A 128 6.73 -12.34 -11.54
CA VAL A 128 7.89 -11.61 -11.02
C VAL A 128 7.47 -10.27 -10.40
N SER A 129 6.60 -9.51 -11.08
CA SER A 129 6.12 -8.22 -10.57
C SER A 129 5.31 -8.36 -9.27
N LYS A 130 4.48 -9.41 -9.16
CA LYS A 130 3.72 -9.70 -7.93
C LYS A 130 4.62 -10.12 -6.79
N LEU A 131 5.64 -10.95 -7.03
CA LEU A 131 6.62 -11.33 -6.00
C LEU A 131 7.38 -10.13 -5.44
N ILE A 132 7.85 -9.24 -6.31
CA ILE A 132 8.51 -7.99 -5.89
C ILE A 132 7.56 -7.13 -5.05
N SER A 133 6.31 -7.00 -5.49
CA SER A 133 5.29 -6.22 -4.76
C SER A 133 4.99 -6.81 -3.37
N PHE A 134 4.94 -8.13 -3.23
CA PHE A 134 4.79 -8.79 -1.93
C PHE A 134 6.00 -8.57 -1.03
N ALA A 135 7.22 -8.71 -1.57
CA ALA A 135 8.46 -8.46 -0.82
C ALA A 135 8.52 -7.02 -0.29
N LEU A 136 8.18 -6.03 -1.12
CA LEU A 136 8.06 -4.63 -0.73
C LEU A 136 6.98 -4.42 0.34
N SER A 137 5.82 -5.04 0.19
CA SER A 137 4.72 -4.93 1.16
C SER A 137 5.11 -5.50 2.53
N ILE A 138 5.77 -6.66 2.55
CA ILE A 138 6.29 -7.27 3.78
C ILE A 138 7.34 -6.37 4.41
N TYR A 139 8.26 -5.82 3.62
CA TYR A 139 9.28 -4.87 4.09
C TYR A 139 8.63 -3.63 4.73
N PHE A 140 7.62 -3.03 4.11
CA PHE A 140 6.89 -1.90 4.68
C PHE A 140 6.23 -2.24 6.02
N ILE A 141 5.56 -3.39 6.12
CA ILE A 141 4.95 -3.86 7.36
C ILE A 141 6.02 -4.07 8.45
N LEU A 142 7.15 -4.66 8.12
CA LEU A 142 8.24 -4.90 9.06
C LEU A 142 8.85 -3.58 9.57
N VAL A 143 9.07 -2.60 8.69
CA VAL A 143 9.62 -1.29 9.06
C VAL A 143 8.66 -0.54 10.00
N ILE A 144 7.36 -0.50 9.66
CA ILE A 144 6.34 0.15 10.52
C ILE A 144 6.20 -0.60 11.86
N ARG A 145 6.27 -1.93 11.85
CA ARG A 145 6.22 -2.75 13.07
C ARG A 145 7.42 -2.51 13.97
N SER A 146 8.62 -2.39 13.40
CA SER A 146 9.83 -2.06 14.16
C SER A 146 9.69 -0.69 14.82
N TYR A 147 9.15 0.30 14.10
CA TYR A 147 8.87 1.63 14.66
C TYR A 147 7.80 1.60 15.77
N TYR A 148 6.75 0.78 15.61
CA TYR A 148 5.74 0.57 16.65
C TYR A 148 6.32 -0.04 17.94
N TYR A 149 7.27 -0.98 17.84
CA TYR A 149 7.97 -1.53 19.01
C TYR A 149 8.89 -0.52 19.68
N LYS A 150 9.63 0.28 18.90
CA LYS A 150 10.48 1.35 19.45
C LYS A 150 9.67 2.43 20.17
N MET A 151 8.46 2.71 19.65
CA MET A 151 7.48 3.49 20.38
C MET A 151 7.17 2.84 21.73
N ASP A 152 6.87 1.51 21.79
CA ASP A 152 6.54 0.76 23.02
C ASP A 152 7.58 0.88 24.12
N ASP A 153 8.84 0.65 23.75
CA ASP A 153 9.97 0.66 24.66
C ASP A 153 10.16 2.02 25.34
N ASN A 154 9.90 3.12 24.62
CA ASN A 154 10.01 4.47 25.17
C ASN A 154 8.93 4.82 26.23
N LYS A 155 7.92 3.98 26.46
CA LYS A 155 6.99 4.12 27.62
C LYS A 155 7.23 3.08 28.71
N ARG A 156 8.13 2.12 28.53
CA ARG A 156 8.54 1.25 29.63
C ARG A 156 9.47 2.08 30.52
N PRO A 157 9.16 2.27 31.81
CA PRO A 157 10.10 2.95 32.70
C PRO A 157 11.42 2.18 32.68
N ALA A 158 12.54 2.91 32.73
CA ALA A 158 13.91 2.43 32.60
C ALA A 158 14.38 1.50 33.75
N ILE A 159 13.59 0.49 34.09
CA ILE A 159 13.82 -0.42 35.22
C ILE A 159 14.66 -1.64 34.80
N TYR A 160 14.91 -1.85 33.49
CA TYR A 160 15.61 -3.05 33.00
C TYR A 160 17.00 -2.81 32.38
N ASN A 161 17.59 -1.60 32.51
CA ASN A 161 18.98 -1.33 32.08
C ASN A 161 19.99 -1.33 33.25
N ALA A 162 19.66 -2.01 34.34
CA ALA A 162 20.57 -2.28 35.45
C ALA A 162 20.51 -3.76 35.82
N ALA A 163 21.02 -4.62 34.93
CA ALA A 163 21.48 -5.97 35.24
C ALA A 163 22.53 -6.37 34.20
#